data_AF-A0A8I1NR51-F1
#
_entry.id   AF-A0A8I1NR51-F1
#
_cell.length_a   1.000
_cell.length_b   1.000
_cell.length_c   1.000
_cell.angle_alpha   90.00
_cell.angle_beta   90.00
_cell.angle_gamma   90.00
#
_symmetry.space_group_name_H-M   'P 1'
#
loop_
_entity.id
_entity.type
_entity.pdbx_description
1 polymer ?
#
loop_
_entity_poly.entity_id
_entity_poly.type
_entity_poly.pdbx_seq_one_letter_code
_entity_poly.pdbx_strand_id
1 'polypeptide(L)' 'MSFNIDPSAFEQETLRQIWPIRDFCMQYNLDLDNERRLRTLFGEYATAVELLMNVERRPRFR' A
#
# COMPACT_ATOMS: atom_id res chain seq x y z
N MET A 1 -23.31 21.58 13.36
CA MET A 1 -23.13 20.34 14.13
C MET A 1 -21.68 19.93 13.94
N SER A 2 -20.86 20.03 14.98
CA SER A 2 -19.43 19.74 14.92
C SER A 2 -19.23 18.35 15.53
N PHE A 3 -18.73 17.40 14.74
CA PHE A 3 -18.39 16.07 15.23
C PHE A 3 -17.03 16.17 15.93
N ASN A 4 -17.05 16.19 17.27
CA ASN A 4 -15.82 16.04 18.04
C ASN A 4 -15.42 14.56 17.95
N ILE A 5 -14.39 14.28 17.17
CA ILE A 5 -13.83 12.94 17.06
C ILE A 5 -12.87 12.79 18.24
N ASP A 6 -13.29 12.01 19.24
CA ASP A 6 -12.46 11.65 20.38
C ASP A 6 -11.34 10.69 19.94
N PRO A 7 -10.05 11.08 20.04
CA PRO A 7 -8.93 10.29 19.54
C PRO A 7 -8.67 9.01 20.36
N SER A 8 -9.29 8.87 21.53
CA SER A 8 -9.13 7.71 22.42
C SER A 8 -9.96 6.50 22.01
N ALA A 9 -10.89 6.63 21.06
CA ALA A 9 -11.66 5.52 20.50
C ALA A 9 -10.94 4.76 19.37
N PHE A 10 -9.69 5.13 19.06
CA PHE A 10 -8.79 4.36 18.19
C PHE A 10 -8.16 3.19 18.97
N GLU A 11 -8.99 2.35 19.58
CA GLU A 11 -8.55 1.11 20.22
C GLU A 11 -8.12 0.11 19.14
N GLN A 12 -6.81 0.09 18.86
CA GLN A 12 -5.95 -1.07 18.56
C GLN A 12 -6.32 -2.08 17.45
N GLU A 13 -7.50 -2.05 16.82
CA GLU A 13 -7.82 -2.84 15.64
C GLU A 13 -7.21 -2.19 14.39
N THR A 14 -5.89 -2.28 14.30
CA THR A 14 -5.10 -2.04 13.09
C THR A 14 -5.22 -0.62 12.52
N LEU A 15 -4.42 0.31 13.05
CA LEU A 15 -3.88 1.39 12.23
C LEU A 15 -3.07 0.74 11.10
N ARG A 16 -3.78 0.33 10.05
CA ARG A 16 -3.19 -0.30 8.87
C ARG A 16 -2.30 0.76 8.24
N GLN A 17 -1.00 0.55 8.31
CA GLN A 17 -0.03 1.47 7.72
C GLN A 17 -0.31 1.53 6.21
N ILE A 18 -0.80 2.69 5.77
CA ILE A 18 -1.07 3.00 4.37
C ILE A 18 0.24 3.52 3.77
N TRP A 19 0.59 3.01 2.60
CA TRP A 19 1.79 3.36 1.87
C TRP A 19 1.41 4.02 0.54
N PRO A 20 2.11 5.11 0.13
CA PRO A 20 2.12 5.55 -1.25
C PRO A 20 2.68 4.42 -2.11
N ILE A 21 1.96 4.02 -3.16
CA ILE A 21 2.36 2.87 -3.99
C ILE A 21 3.71 3.13 -4.66
N ARG A 22 3.98 4.38 -5.04
CA ARG A 22 5.28 4.80 -5.59
C ARG A 22 6.43 4.52 -4.63
N ASP A 23 6.30 4.96 -3.38
CA ASP A 23 7.37 4.82 -2.37
C ASP A 23 7.63 3.35 -2.06
N PHE A 24 6.57 2.55 -2.00
CA PHE A 24 6.67 1.10 -1.87
C PHE A 24 7.40 0.48 -3.07
N CYS A 25 7.05 0.84 -4.31
CA CYS A 25 7.72 0.31 -5.50
C CYS A 25 9.21 0.68 -5.53
N MET A 26 9.58 1.88 -5.09
CA MET A 26 10.98 2.30 -4.97
C MET A 26 11.73 1.49 -3.90
N GLN A 27 11.13 1.30 -2.72
CA GLN A 27 11.77 0.56 -1.62
C GLN A 27 11.96 -0.93 -1.93
N TYR A 28 11.01 -1.55 -2.63
CA TYR A 28 11.05 -2.97 -2.99
C TYR A 28 11.66 -3.24 -4.38
N ASN A 29 12.19 -2.19 -5.05
CA ASN A 29 12.78 -2.24 -6.38
C ASN A 29 11.88 -2.98 -7.39
N LEU A 30 10.61 -2.59 -7.42
CA LEU A 30 9.61 -3.17 -8.30
C LEU A 30 9.66 -2.52 -9.68
N ASP A 31 9.45 -3.34 -10.71
CA ASP A 31 9.37 -2.85 -12.08
C ASP A 31 8.14 -1.94 -12.29
N LEU A 32 8.22 -1.07 -13.29
CA LEU A 32 7.16 -0.12 -13.64
C LEU A 32 5.81 -0.81 -13.94
N ASP A 33 5.86 -2.04 -14.47
CA ASP A 33 4.66 -2.84 -14.73
C ASP A 33 3.93 -3.23 -13.43
N ASN A 34 4.69 -3.56 -12.37
CA ASN A 34 4.12 -3.82 -11.05
C ASN A 34 3.50 -2.54 -10.47
N GLU A 35 4.18 -1.40 -10.58
CA GLU A 35 3.62 -0.11 -10.10
C GLU A 35 2.30 0.23 -10.80
N ARG A 36 2.25 0.12 -12.14
CA ARG A 36 1.03 0.37 -12.92
C ARG A 36 -0.12 -0.54 -12.51
N ARG A 37 0.16 -1.82 -12.31
CA ARG A 37 -0.86 -2.78 -11.89
C ARG A 37 -1.36 -2.49 -10.48
N LEU A 38 -0.47 -2.24 -9.54
CA LEU A 38 -0.84 -1.90 -8.15
C LEU A 38 -1.66 -0.61 -8.10
N ARG A 39 -1.29 0.41 -8.90
CA ARG A 39 -2.10 1.63 -9.03
C ARG A 39 -3.47 1.39 -9.64
N THR A 40 -3.56 0.49 -10.62
CA THR A 40 -4.86 0.14 -11.24
C THR A 40 -5.78 -0.55 -10.25
N LEU A 41 -5.22 -1.37 -9.34
CA LEU A 41 -6.00 -2.12 -8.36
C LEU A 41 -6.38 -1.27 -7.13
N PHE A 42 -5.47 -0.45 -6.64
CA PHE A 42 -5.62 0.23 -5.34
C PHE A 42 -5.64 1.77 -5.41
N GLY A 43 -5.28 2.38 -6.53
CA GLY A 43 -5.15 3.84 -6.67
C GLY A 43 -3.75 4.34 -6.29
N GLU A 44 -3.66 5.46 -5.56
CA GLU A 44 -2.35 6.04 -5.20
C GLU A 44 -1.78 5.50 -3.88
N TYR A 45 -2.63 4.88 -3.06
CA TYR A 45 -2.30 4.42 -1.71
C TYR A 45 -2.86 3.03 -1.45
N ALA A 46 -2.09 2.19 -0.76
CA ALA A 46 -2.51 0.84 -0.37
C ALA A 46 -1.76 0.39 0.88
N THR A 47 -2.24 -0.66 1.53
CA THR A 47 -1.50 -1.22 2.68
C THR A 47 -0.34 -2.09 2.22
N ALA A 48 0.71 -2.20 3.04
CA ALA A 48 1.85 -3.04 2.73
C ALA A 48 1.46 -4.51 2.47
N VAL A 49 0.47 -5.03 3.22
CA VAL A 49 -0.04 -6.40 3.04
C VAL A 49 -0.70 -6.56 1.67
N GLU A 50 -1.59 -5.66 1.29
CA GLU A 50 -2.27 -5.70 -0.02
C GLU A 50 -1.26 -5.61 -1.18
N LEU A 51 -0.28 -4.72 -1.06
CA LEU A 51 0.79 -4.57 -2.04
C LEU A 51 1.60 -5.86 -2.16
N LEU A 52 2.10 -6.41 -1.04
CA LEU A 52 2.89 -7.64 -1.04
C LEU A 52 2.14 -8.84 -1.62
N MET A 53 0.83 -8.94 -1.40
CA MET A 53 0.00 -10.03 -1.93
C MET A 53 -0.24 -9.93 -3.44
N ASN A 54 -0.13 -8.74 -4.03
CA ASN A 54 -0.45 -8.48 -5.44
C ASN A 54 0.77 -8.17 -6.30
N VAL A 55 1.96 -8.10 -5.71
CA VAL A 55 3.23 -7.93 -6.42
C VAL A 55 3.60 -9.22 -7.14
N GLU A 56 3.78 -9.15 -8.46
CA GLU A 56 4.37 -10.23 -9.23
C GLU A 56 5.89 -10.09 -9.27
N ARG A 57 6.59 -10.98 -8.57
CA ARG A 57 8.04 -11.11 -8.68
C ARG A 57 8.37 -11.92 -9.94
N ARG A 58 8.60 -11.24 -11.05
CA ARG A 58 9.11 -11.90 -12.25
C ARG A 58 10.55 -12.37 -11.97
N PRO A 59 10.87 -13.66 -12.14
CA PRO A 59 12.24 -14.12 -12.03
C PRO A 59 13.08 -13.45 -13.12
N ARG A 60 14.09 -12.65 -12.72
CA ARG A 60 15.14 -12.21 -13.63
C ARG A 60 16.02 -13.42 -13.90
N PHE A 61 15.69 -14.20 -14.91
CA PHE A 61 16.64 -15.14 -15.50
C PHE A 61 17.80 -14.32 -16.07
N ARG A 62 18.99 -14.53 -15.50
CA ARG A 62 20.24 -13.91 -15.92
C ARG A 62 20.87 -14.72 -17.04
#